data_AF-A0AAD7G928-F1
#
_entry.id   AF-A0AAD7G928-F1
#
_cell.length_a   1.000
_cell.length_b   1.000
_cell.length_c   1.000
_cell.angle_alpha   90.00
_cell.angle_beta   90.00
_cell.angle_gamma   90.00
#
_symmetry.space_group_name_H-M   'P 1'
#
loop_
_entity.id
_entity.type
_entity.pdbx_description
1 polymer ?
#
loop_
_entity_poly.entity_id
_entity_poly.type
_entity_poly.pdbx_seq_one_letter_code
_entity_poly.pdbx_strand_id
1 'polypeptide(L)'
;MDQRRQPVFLIEVKDDSPLTAPSKRAAADQQMRARYDGLLYNCPLPLLYGLSVMGTNMRVYIGDAVTMTLNPPRVETSPNCVLDRKYLEDAWNVDILSALGFVKMKEIVNFIKTTPPVNVNLINSFLTACHSRQRSPGWGVDGAFVVALWTR
;
A
#
# COMPACT_ATOMS: atom_id res chain seq x y z
N MET A 1 -5.78 21.55 1.51
CA MET A 1 -5.26 20.46 0.64
C MET A 1 -5.37 20.94 -0.79
N ASP A 2 -4.29 20.84 -1.57
CA ASP A 2 -4.25 21.27 -2.97
C ASP A 2 -5.24 20.42 -3.80
N GLN A 3 -6.28 21.06 -4.37
CA GLN A 3 -7.32 20.40 -5.18
C GLN A 3 -6.78 19.78 -6.49
N ARG A 4 -5.49 19.96 -6.79
CA ARG A 4 -4.83 19.44 -8.00
C ARG A 4 -4.16 18.08 -7.84
N ARG A 5 -4.16 17.49 -6.65
CA ARG A 5 -3.52 16.19 -6.41
C ARG A 5 -4.56 15.16 -5.96
N GLN A 6 -5.01 14.32 -6.89
CA GLN A 6 -5.96 13.25 -6.60
C GLN A 6 -5.23 11.89 -6.52
N PRO A 7 -5.38 11.13 -5.43
CA PRO A 7 -4.62 9.90 -5.23
C PRO A 7 -5.16 8.78 -6.12
N VAL A 8 -4.27 8.13 -6.88
CA VAL A 8 -4.63 6.96 -7.71
C VAL A 8 -3.99 5.66 -7.23
N PHE A 9 -3.00 5.76 -6.36
CA PHE A 9 -2.33 4.63 -5.74
C PHE A 9 -1.59 5.06 -4.47
N LEU A 10 -1.58 4.18 -3.47
CA LEU A 10 -0.88 4.35 -2.20
C LEU A 10 0.12 3.20 -2.02
N ILE A 11 1.35 3.50 -1.61
CA ILE A 11 2.26 2.49 -1.07
C ILE A 11 2.96 3.05 0.16
N GLU A 12 3.00 2.22 1.20
CA GLU A 12 3.65 2.48 2.47
C GLU A 12 4.69 1.38 2.72
N VAL A 13 5.97 1.74 2.59
CA VAL A 13 7.09 0.84 2.93
C VAL A 13 7.44 1.05 4.39
N LYS A 14 7.39 -0.02 5.18
CA LYS A 14 7.77 -0.01 6.60
C LYS A 14 9.20 -0.48 6.75
N ASP A 15 9.83 -0.09 7.85
CA ASP A 15 11.15 -0.60 8.23
C ASP A 15 11.13 -2.13 8.29
N ASP A 16 12.30 -2.76 8.13
CA ASP A 16 12.52 -4.22 8.14
C ASP A 16 12.29 -4.88 9.51
N SER A 17 11.43 -4.27 10.35
CA SER A 17 10.95 -4.86 11.59
C SER A 17 10.30 -6.22 11.30
N PRO A 18 10.64 -7.26 12.07
CA PRO A 18 10.13 -8.60 11.80
C PRO A 18 8.61 -8.64 11.94
N LEU A 19 7.95 -9.26 10.94
CA LEU A 19 6.51 -9.52 10.90
C LEU A 19 5.99 -10.39 12.06
N THR A 20 6.90 -10.96 12.86
CA THR A 20 6.57 -11.84 13.97
C THR A 20 5.79 -11.14 15.08
N ALA A 21 5.94 -9.82 15.24
CA ALA A 21 5.25 -9.07 16.30
C ALA A 21 3.81 -8.67 15.89
N PRO A 22 2.75 -9.12 16.60
CA PRO A 22 1.37 -8.76 16.29
C PRO A 22 1.10 -7.25 16.44
N SER A 23 1.79 -6.58 17.36
CA SER A 23 1.69 -5.11 17.55
C SER A 23 2.20 -4.33 16.33
N LYS A 24 3.25 -4.83 15.65
CA LYS A 24 3.77 -4.21 14.43
C LYS A 24 2.82 -4.38 13.26
N ARG A 25 2.23 -5.58 13.11
CA ARG A 25 1.16 -5.85 12.13
C ARG A 25 -0.07 -4.95 12.38
N ALA A 26 -0.49 -4.81 13.63
CA ALA A 26 -1.60 -3.92 14.01
C ALA A 26 -1.32 -2.45 13.68
N ALA A 27 -0.15 -1.94 14.09
CA ALA A 27 0.26 -0.57 13.78
C ALA A 27 0.34 -0.32 12.27
N ALA A 28 0.82 -1.30 11.50
CA ALA A 28 0.89 -1.19 10.06
C ALA A 28 -0.50 -1.15 9.39
N ASP A 29 -1.45 -1.98 9.86
CA ASP A 29 -2.84 -1.96 9.39
C ASP A 29 -3.54 -0.64 9.75
N GLN A 30 -3.39 -0.19 10.99
CA GLN A 30 -3.95 1.08 11.46
C GLN A 30 -3.42 2.26 10.63
N GLN A 31 -2.12 2.29 10.34
CA GLN A 31 -1.53 3.34 9.52
C GLN A 31 -2.14 3.36 8.12
N MET A 32 -2.29 2.20 7.47
CA MET A 32 -2.92 2.13 6.15
C MET A 32 -4.35 2.68 6.18
N ARG A 33 -5.17 2.24 7.15
CA ARG A 33 -6.57 2.71 7.28
C ARG A 33 -6.65 4.22 7.47
N ALA A 34 -5.80 4.77 8.35
CA ALA A 34 -5.74 6.22 8.57
C ALA A 34 -5.35 7.00 7.29
N ARG A 35 -4.55 6.43 6.39
CA ARG A 35 -4.30 7.04 5.07
C ARG A 35 -5.56 7.04 4.20
N TYR A 36 -6.29 5.93 4.16
CA TYR A 36 -7.53 5.84 3.39
C TYR A 36 -8.58 6.85 3.84
N ASP A 37 -8.71 7.10 5.14
CA ASP A 37 -9.65 8.10 5.67
C ASP A 37 -9.42 9.50 5.05
N GLY A 38 -8.17 9.86 4.79
CA GLY A 38 -7.81 11.14 4.16
C GLY A 38 -7.77 11.15 2.63
N LEU A 39 -7.63 9.97 1.99
CA LEU A 39 -7.38 9.86 0.55
C LEU A 39 -8.60 9.41 -0.25
N LEU A 40 -9.44 8.54 0.31
CA LEU A 40 -10.47 7.83 -0.45
C LEU A 40 -11.50 8.78 -1.05
N TYR A 41 -11.90 9.81 -0.31
CA TYR A 41 -12.86 10.82 -0.76
C TYR A 41 -12.38 11.62 -1.99
N ASN A 42 -11.06 11.77 -2.14
CA ASN A 42 -10.46 12.54 -3.23
C ASN A 42 -9.99 11.65 -4.40
N CYS A 43 -10.17 10.32 -4.30
CA CYS A 43 -9.73 9.39 -5.33
C CYS A 43 -10.55 9.60 -6.60
N PRO A 44 -9.93 9.83 -7.77
CA PRO A 44 -10.64 10.03 -9.02
C PRO A 44 -11.04 8.71 -9.68
N LEU A 45 -10.60 7.58 -9.13
CA LEU A 45 -10.86 6.23 -9.60
C LEU A 45 -11.91 5.56 -8.73
N PRO A 46 -12.68 4.58 -9.27
CA PRO A 46 -13.62 3.83 -8.46
C PRO A 46 -12.93 3.02 -7.36
N LEU A 47 -11.67 2.61 -7.58
CA LEU A 47 -10.85 1.89 -6.60
C LEU A 47 -9.52 2.62 -6.37
N LEU A 48 -9.16 2.79 -5.10
CA LEU A 48 -7.84 3.21 -4.66
C LEU A 48 -7.06 2.00 -4.15
N TYR A 49 -6.13 1.52 -4.96
CA TYR A 49 -5.21 0.46 -4.54
C TYR A 49 -4.14 0.98 -3.58
N GLY A 50 -3.87 0.19 -2.55
CA GLY A 50 -2.92 0.50 -1.49
C GLY A 50 -2.05 -0.71 -1.18
N LEU A 51 -0.74 -0.50 -1.00
CA LEU A 51 0.17 -1.56 -0.56
C LEU A 51 0.83 -1.17 0.75
N SER A 52 0.77 -2.06 1.75
CA SER A 52 1.69 -2.00 2.88
C SER A 52 2.78 -3.03 2.69
N VAL A 53 4.02 -2.58 2.59
CA VAL A 53 5.20 -3.44 2.35
C VAL A 53 6.04 -3.50 3.62
N MET A 54 6.41 -4.70 4.04
CA MET A 54 7.31 -4.99 5.17
C MET A 54 8.34 -6.02 4.69
N GLY A 55 9.61 -5.61 4.55
CA GLY A 55 10.61 -6.39 3.81
C GLY A 55 10.15 -6.63 2.36
N THR A 56 10.09 -7.89 1.94
CA THR A 56 9.57 -8.27 0.61
C THR A 56 8.08 -8.62 0.63
N ASN A 57 7.48 -8.77 1.81
CA ASN A 57 6.08 -9.16 1.94
C ASN A 57 5.17 -7.94 1.89
N MET A 58 4.04 -8.07 1.20
CA MET A 58 3.05 -7.02 1.06
C MET A 58 1.65 -7.49 1.45
N ARG A 59 0.88 -6.54 1.97
CA ARG A 59 -0.57 -6.63 2.12
C ARG A 59 -1.23 -5.64 1.17
N VAL A 60 -2.20 -6.14 0.40
CA VAL A 60 -2.96 -5.34 -0.56
C VAL A 60 -4.23 -4.82 0.10
N TYR A 61 -4.47 -3.53 -0.09
CA TYR A 61 -5.68 -2.82 0.29
C TYR A 61 -6.38 -2.30 -0.97
N ILE A 62 -7.71 -2.34 -0.93
CA ILE A 62 -8.57 -1.81 -1.99
C ILE A 62 -9.63 -0.96 -1.30
N GLY A 63 -9.52 0.35 -1.44
CA GLY A 63 -10.56 1.29 -1.04
C GLY A 63 -11.53 1.47 -2.20
N ASP A 64 -12.81 1.29 -1.96
CA ASP A 64 -13.87 1.60 -2.91
C ASP A 64 -14.31 3.05 -2.67
N ALA A 65 -14.06 3.92 -3.65
CA ALA A 65 -14.36 5.34 -3.56
C ALA A 65 -15.86 5.65 -3.73
N VAL A 66 -16.64 4.69 -4.24
CA VAL A 66 -18.10 4.82 -4.41
C VAL A 66 -18.82 4.45 -3.13
N THR A 67 -18.46 3.31 -2.53
CA THR A 67 -19.09 2.82 -1.30
C THR A 67 -18.41 3.32 -0.04
N MET A 68 -17.25 3.96 -0.17
CA MET A 68 -16.40 4.41 0.94
C MET A 68 -16.02 3.27 1.88
N THR A 69 -15.78 2.08 1.32
CA THR A 69 -15.39 0.87 2.05
C THR A 69 -13.94 0.50 1.79
N LEU A 70 -13.35 -0.27 2.70
CA LEU A 70 -11.97 -0.70 2.62
C LEU A 70 -11.85 -2.22 2.80
N ASN A 71 -11.28 -2.87 1.80
CA ASN A 71 -10.91 -4.28 1.82
C ASN A 71 -9.39 -4.38 2.04
N PRO A 72 -8.88 -5.26 2.94
CA PRO A 72 -9.61 -6.12 3.88
C PRO A 72 -10.37 -5.35 4.96
N PRO A 73 -11.50 -5.91 5.47
CA PRO A 73 -12.22 -5.34 6.60
C PRO A 73 -11.32 -5.27 7.83
N ARG A 74 -11.65 -4.35 8.75
CA ARG A 74 -10.93 -4.23 10.02
C ARG A 74 -11.12 -5.52 10.82
N VAL A 75 -10.02 -6.06 11.34
CA VAL A 75 -10.07 -7.13 12.33
C VAL A 75 -10.16 -6.46 13.69
N GLU A 76 -11.34 -6.55 14.31
CA GLU A 76 -11.63 -5.94 15.61
C GLU A 76 -10.72 -6.52 16.71
N THR A 77 -10.29 -5.64 17.61
CA THR A 77 -9.49 -5.97 18.78
C THR A 77 -10.16 -5.40 20.01
N SER A 78 -10.28 -6.19 21.08
CA SER A 78 -10.76 -5.67 22.35
C SER A 78 -9.70 -4.73 22.96
N PRO A 79 -10.06 -3.50 23.37
CA PRO A 79 -9.12 -2.53 23.94
C PRO A 79 -8.49 -3.01 25.26
N ASN A 80 -9.10 -4.00 25.91
CA ASN A 80 -8.64 -4.55 27.20
C ASN A 80 -7.86 -5.86 27.06
N CYS A 81 -7.52 -6.28 25.83
CA CYS A 81 -6.84 -7.56 25.59
C CYS A 81 -5.49 -7.36 24.89
N VAL A 82 -4.50 -8.17 25.29
CA VAL A 82 -3.25 -8.30 24.53
C VAL A 82 -3.57 -8.92 23.17
N LEU A 83 -2.94 -8.42 22.11
CA LEU A 83 -3.10 -8.97 20.78
C LEU A 83 -2.64 -10.43 20.75
N ASP A 84 -3.48 -11.30 20.18
CA ASP A 84 -3.09 -12.67 19.89
C ASP A 84 -1.84 -12.68 19.00
N ARG A 85 -0.92 -13.61 19.24
CA ARG A 85 0.28 -13.79 18.41
C ARG A 85 -0.07 -13.97 16.93
N LYS A 86 -1.20 -14.59 16.62
CA LYS A 86 -1.71 -14.84 15.27
C LYS A 86 -2.41 -13.63 14.65
N TYR A 87 -2.56 -12.52 15.38
CA TYR A 87 -3.27 -11.33 14.90
C TYR A 87 -2.65 -10.80 13.60
N LEU A 88 -3.36 -10.96 12.47
CA LEU A 88 -2.91 -10.58 11.12
C LEU A 88 -1.64 -11.31 10.62
N GLU A 89 -1.37 -12.52 11.11
CA GLU A 89 -0.15 -13.29 10.72
C GLU A 89 -0.08 -13.54 9.22
N ASP A 90 -1.21 -13.97 8.65
CA ASP A 90 -1.31 -14.30 7.22
C ASP A 90 -1.63 -13.09 6.34
N ALA A 91 -1.61 -11.88 6.90
CA ALA A 91 -2.08 -10.69 6.19
C ALA A 91 -1.03 -10.11 5.23
N TRP A 92 0.27 -10.30 5.52
CA TRP A 92 1.40 -9.95 4.66
C TRP A 92 1.95 -11.22 3.99
N ASN A 93 1.10 -11.90 3.22
CA ASN A 93 1.41 -13.21 2.64
C ASN A 93 1.83 -13.17 1.16
N VAL A 94 1.86 -11.99 0.53
CA VAL A 94 2.31 -11.87 -0.86
C VAL A 94 3.72 -11.33 -0.88
N ASP A 95 4.69 -12.13 -1.31
CA ASP A 95 6.05 -11.65 -1.61
C ASP A 95 6.03 -10.87 -2.93
N ILE A 96 6.44 -9.59 -2.90
CA ILE A 96 6.51 -8.72 -4.08
C ILE A 96 7.49 -9.22 -5.15
N LEU A 97 8.52 -9.97 -4.74
CA LEU A 97 9.53 -10.54 -5.64
C LEU A 97 9.08 -11.89 -6.24
N SER A 98 7.98 -12.45 -5.76
CA SER A 98 7.41 -13.69 -6.29
C SER A 98 6.64 -13.47 -7.59
N ALA A 99 6.37 -14.56 -8.31
CA ALA A 99 5.49 -14.53 -9.48
C ALA A 99 4.08 -14.01 -9.13
N LEU A 100 3.55 -14.35 -7.95
CA LEU A 100 2.27 -13.86 -7.47
C LEU A 100 2.31 -12.34 -7.23
N GLY A 101 3.38 -11.85 -6.59
CA GLY A 101 3.61 -10.44 -6.38
C GLY A 101 3.67 -9.66 -7.70
N PHE A 102 4.41 -10.19 -8.68
CA PHE A 102 4.50 -9.60 -10.01
C PHE A 102 3.15 -9.54 -10.73
N VAL A 103 2.36 -10.62 -10.68
CA VAL A 103 0.99 -10.64 -11.25
C VAL A 103 0.12 -9.57 -10.60
N LYS A 104 0.16 -9.48 -9.26
CA LYS A 104 -0.62 -8.48 -8.52
C LYS A 104 -0.21 -7.05 -8.85
N MET A 105 1.09 -6.78 -8.97
CA MET A 105 1.59 -5.46 -9.39
C MET A 105 1.16 -5.10 -10.81
N LYS A 106 1.18 -6.06 -11.75
CA LYS A 106 0.70 -5.85 -13.12
C LYS A 106 -0.80 -5.53 -13.14
N GLU A 107 -1.60 -6.25 -12.35
CA GLU A 107 -3.05 -6.00 -12.22
C GLU A 107 -3.32 -4.55 -11.78
N ILE A 108 -2.66 -4.11 -10.71
CA ILE A 108 -2.80 -2.74 -10.18
C ILE A 108 -2.38 -1.69 -11.22
N VAL A 109 -1.22 -1.87 -11.84
CA VAL A 109 -0.71 -0.93 -12.85
C VAL A 109 -1.65 -0.87 -14.06
N ASN A 110 -2.15 -2.01 -14.53
CA ASN A 110 -3.08 -2.05 -15.64
C ASN A 110 -4.38 -1.34 -15.30
N PHE A 111 -4.97 -1.61 -14.12
CA PHE A 111 -6.17 -0.92 -13.65
C PHE A 111 -6.00 0.60 -13.68
N ILE A 112 -4.90 1.12 -13.13
CA ILE A 112 -4.64 2.56 -13.10
C ILE A 112 -4.45 3.11 -14.52
N LYS A 113 -3.77 2.38 -15.40
CA LYS A 113 -3.51 2.80 -16.79
C LYS A 113 -4.78 2.85 -17.65
N THR A 114 -5.67 1.90 -17.47
CA THR A 114 -6.88 1.76 -18.30
C THR A 114 -8.04 2.61 -17.81
N THR A 115 -7.92 3.24 -16.63
CA THR A 115 -8.99 4.10 -16.09
C THR A 115 -8.74 5.56 -16.47
N PRO A 116 -9.57 6.18 -17.32
CA PRO A 116 -9.48 7.62 -17.61
C PRO A 116 -9.79 8.43 -16.34
N PRO A 117 -9.21 9.64 -16.13
CA PRO A 117 -8.25 10.38 -16.95
C PRO A 117 -6.84 10.40 -16.31
N VAL A 118 -6.26 9.24 -15.97
CA VAL A 118 -4.94 9.19 -15.32
C VAL A 118 -3.82 9.40 -16.35
N ASN A 119 -3.01 10.45 -16.19
CA ASN A 119 -1.81 10.68 -17.00
C ASN A 119 -0.66 9.75 -16.53
N VAL A 120 -0.47 8.63 -17.23
CA VAL A 120 0.38 7.47 -16.87
C VAL A 120 1.91 7.70 -16.90
N ASN A 121 2.38 8.91 -17.23
CA ASN A 121 3.81 9.21 -17.36
C ASN A 121 4.60 9.10 -16.03
N LEU A 122 3.94 9.17 -14.86
CA LEU A 122 4.57 9.00 -13.55
C LEU A 122 4.83 7.52 -13.19
N ILE A 123 4.00 6.60 -13.68
CA ILE A 123 4.09 5.15 -13.37
C ILE A 123 5.33 4.53 -14.01
N ASN A 124 5.63 4.92 -15.25
CA ASN A 124 6.82 4.42 -15.96
C ASN A 124 8.11 4.90 -15.26
N SER A 125 8.13 6.12 -14.73
CA SER A 125 9.29 6.65 -13.98
C SER A 125 9.56 5.88 -12.67
N PHE A 126 8.50 5.43 -11.98
CA PHE A 126 8.64 4.60 -10.77
C PHE A 126 9.12 3.18 -11.10
N LEU A 127 8.58 2.54 -12.13
CA LEU A 127 9.05 1.22 -12.59
C LEU A 127 10.53 1.27 -13.02
N THR A 128 10.96 2.34 -13.69
CA THR A 128 12.35 2.58 -14.04
C THR A 128 13.24 2.83 -12.81
N ALA A 129 12.74 3.52 -11.79
CA ALA A 129 13.47 3.73 -10.52
C ALA A 129 13.66 2.42 -9.73
N CYS A 130 12.65 1.55 -9.70
CA CYS A 130 12.76 0.22 -9.07
C CYS A 130 13.74 -0.69 -9.82
N HIS A 131 13.75 -0.64 -11.16
CA HIS A 131 14.66 -1.45 -11.97
C HIS A 131 16.12 -0.96 -11.92
N SER A 132 16.35 0.35 -11.82
CA SER A 132 17.69 0.95 -11.74
C SER A 132 18.35 0.83 -10.35
N ARG A 133 17.55 0.67 -9.27
CA ARG A 133 18.04 0.55 -7.89
C ARG A 133 18.50 -0.83 -7.44
N GLN A 134 18.38 -1.86 -8.27
CA GLN A 134 18.99 -3.19 -8.00
C GLN A 134 20.54 -3.20 -8.04
N ARG A 135 21.22 -2.04 -8.08
CA ARG A 135 22.69 -1.93 -8.26
C ARG A 135 23.45 -1.20 -7.14
N SER A 136 22.86 -0.84 -6.00
CA SER A 136 23.62 -0.13 -4.96
C SER A 136 23.38 -0.70 -3.55
N PRO A 137 24.44 -1.18 -2.87
CA PRO A 137 24.35 -1.68 -1.50
C PRO A 137 24.46 -0.51 -0.51
N GLY A 138 23.49 -0.44 0.41
CA GLY A 138 23.58 0.40 1.60
C GLY A 138 22.50 1.46 1.68
N TRP A 139 21.34 1.10 2.22
CA TRP A 139 20.45 2.07 2.86
C TRP A 139 19.87 1.45 4.12
N GLY A 140 20.27 2.02 5.25
CA GLY A 140 19.69 1.76 6.55
C GLY A 140 19.17 3.08 7.15
N VAL A 141 18.06 2.91 7.86
CA VAL A 141 17.43 3.70 8.93
C VAL A 141 16.72 5.02 8.57
N ASP A 142 15.45 5.04 9.01
CA ASP A 142 14.50 6.13 9.17
C ASP A 142 13.74 6.65 7.93
N GLY A 143 12.51 6.15 7.78
CA GLY A 143 11.43 6.87 7.11
C GLY A 143 10.49 5.95 6.35
N ALA A 144 9.25 5.82 6.82
CA ALA A 144 8.17 5.27 6.00
C ALA A 144 8.02 6.13 4.74
N PHE A 145 8.32 5.56 3.57
CA PHE A 145 8.16 6.25 2.29
C PHE A 145 6.72 6.07 1.81
N VAL A 146 5.99 7.18 1.74
CA VAL A 146 4.68 7.25 1.07
C VAL A 146 4.91 7.65 -0.38
N VAL A 147 4.71 6.72 -1.31
CA VAL A 147 4.57 7.10 -2.72
C VAL A 147 3.08 7.13 -3.03
N ALA A 148 2.48 8.31 -2.90
CA ALA A 148 1.18 8.57 -3.48
C ALA A 148 1.39 8.99 -4.94
N LEU A 149 0.87 8.20 -5.88
CA LEU A 149 0.77 8.62 -7.27
C LEU A 149 -0.44 9.55 -7.37
N TRP A 150 -0.21 10.77 -7.88
CA TRP A 150 -1.24 11.78 -8.03
C TRP A 150 -1.52 12.03 -9.51
N THR A 151 -2.78 12.29 -9.86
CA THR A 151 -3.10 12.96 -11.13
C THR A 151 -2.55 14.40 -11.10
N ARG A 152 -2.30 14.99 -12.28
CA ARG A 152 -1.83 16.38 -12.44
C ARG A 152 -2.97 17.38 -12.29
#